data_AF-A0A7S3P9J9-F1
#
_entry.id   AF-A0A7S3P9J9-F1
#
_cell.length_a   1.000
_cell.length_b   1.000
_cell.length_c   1.000
_cell.angle_alpha   90.00
_cell.angle_beta   90.00
_cell.angle_gamma   90.00
#
_symmetry.space_group_name_H-M   'P 1'
#
loop_
_entity.id
_entity.type
_entity.pdbx_description
1 polymer ?
#
loop_
_entity_poly.entity_id
_entity_poly.type
_entity_poly.pdbx_seq_one_letter_code
_entity_poly.pdbx_strand_id
1 'polypeptide(L)'
;MFVIVGLLYAWEGFVGWARQAVGKSLQPVVESILAEMGGLGFIGLLLQTFAPANREFLEHLSVQLFGEEEILMETFEFLHTAFFQVGVGFFVAAGAMVALGIQKLYEIETIEELQVDLTTGACTVTPETLARYLPYAPQEQQERTQQNLWNEIAMSTEERVELVELSPLTWIYLIPVLALANSIDLSHDVINANSPNAFESSGFFFSTPWAILPSVFTVLSSSVWGIWNCWKMTEIKYMLLPRLGRTSSTGEVDVLAAPIDVKGLRENFNSSPSWVQPLEALWAKPAVTDYDRLFGMAGAAGLDLYRNSIKIQSWLCITNIVFFGTQIVPRDLGAILSGAQVGAPEYLTIELLTYGSFVVLSLLQLLFVSPRAFWNYCLVACLEEGVSRELLESCAVSKEGG
;
A
#
# COMPACT_ATOMS: atom_id res chain seq x y z
N MET A 1 22.04 -7.86 -25.99
CA MET A 1 22.88 -7.01 -25.12
C MET A 1 22.64 -5.51 -25.35
N PHE A 2 22.82 -4.96 -26.56
CA PHE A 2 22.64 -3.53 -26.84
C PHE A 2 21.23 -2.97 -26.54
N VAL A 3 20.17 -3.75 -26.78
CA VAL A 3 18.78 -3.35 -26.47
C VAL A 3 18.58 -3.21 -24.95
N ILE A 4 19.12 -4.14 -24.16
CA ILE A 4 19.02 -4.11 -22.69
C ILE A 4 19.78 -2.90 -22.14
N VAL A 5 21.00 -2.65 -22.63
CA VAL A 5 21.79 -1.47 -22.23
C VAL A 5 21.06 -0.17 -22.60
N GLY A 6 20.42 -0.11 -23.77
CA GLY A 6 19.61 1.04 -24.18
C GLY A 6 18.37 1.25 -23.29
N LEU A 7 17.68 0.19 -22.91
CA LEU A 7 16.53 0.25 -22.00
C LEU A 7 16.94 0.67 -20.59
N LEU A 8 18.05 0.15 -20.06
CA LEU A 8 18.60 0.57 -18.76
C LEU A 8 19.01 2.04 -18.77
N TYR A 9 19.63 2.51 -19.86
CA TYR A 9 19.99 3.91 -20.01
C TYR A 9 18.75 4.83 -20.10
N ALA A 10 17.73 4.41 -20.86
CA ALA A 10 16.46 5.13 -20.92
C ALA A 10 15.73 5.15 -19.57
N TRP A 11 15.77 4.04 -18.83
CA TRP A 11 15.23 3.92 -17.48
C TRP A 11 15.94 4.85 -16.50
N GLU A 12 17.27 4.87 -16.50
CA GLU A 12 18.07 5.78 -15.68
C GLU A 12 17.76 7.26 -16.00
N GLY A 13 17.60 7.59 -17.28
CA GLY A 13 17.16 8.92 -17.72
C GLY A 13 15.76 9.28 -17.21
N PHE A 14 14.81 8.34 -17.25
CA PHE A 14 13.47 8.52 -16.71
C PHE A 14 13.47 8.69 -15.18
N VAL A 15 14.23 7.85 -14.46
CA VAL A 15 14.44 7.97 -13.00
C VAL A 15 15.01 9.33 -12.64
N GLY A 16 16.03 9.79 -13.38
CA GLY A 16 16.64 11.09 -13.19
C GLY A 16 15.65 12.23 -13.41
N TRP A 17 14.86 12.17 -14.48
CA TRP A 17 13.80 13.13 -14.75
C TRP A 17 12.72 13.12 -13.66
N ALA A 18 12.24 11.94 -13.24
CA ALA A 18 11.22 11.80 -12.21
C ALA A 18 11.70 12.32 -10.85
N ARG A 19 12.97 12.08 -10.48
CA ARG A 19 13.56 12.66 -9.26
C ARG A 19 13.65 14.18 -9.29
N GLN A 20 13.85 14.78 -10.47
CA GLN A 20 13.96 16.23 -10.64
C GLN A 20 12.59 16.92 -10.75
N ALA A 21 11.64 16.26 -11.41
CA ALA A 21 10.29 16.79 -11.64
C ALA A 21 9.45 16.85 -10.36
N VAL A 22 9.82 16.06 -9.36
CA VAL A 22 9.06 15.90 -8.13
C VAL A 22 9.88 16.47 -6.97
N GLY A 23 9.27 17.31 -6.12
CA GLY A 23 9.98 17.99 -5.02
C GLY A 23 10.67 17.01 -4.07
N LYS A 24 11.71 17.47 -3.36
CA LYS A 24 12.51 16.63 -2.44
C LYS A 24 11.66 15.83 -1.44
N SER A 25 10.47 16.32 -1.07
CA SER A 25 9.53 15.66 -0.14
C SER A 25 8.94 14.37 -0.70
N LEU A 26 8.74 14.33 -2.01
CA LEU A 26 8.13 13.21 -2.74
C LEU A 26 9.17 12.24 -3.28
N GLN A 27 10.44 12.65 -3.31
CA GLN A 27 11.54 11.84 -3.83
C GLN A 27 11.59 10.42 -3.23
N PRO A 28 11.35 10.20 -1.91
CA PRO A 28 11.34 8.84 -1.36
C PRO A 28 10.23 7.95 -1.94
N VAL A 29 9.06 8.54 -2.20
CA VAL A 29 7.92 7.82 -2.80
C VAL A 29 8.19 7.51 -4.26
N VAL A 30 8.75 8.46 -5.00
CA VAL A 30 9.17 8.26 -6.39
C VAL A 30 10.26 7.19 -6.47
N GLU A 31 11.24 7.21 -5.57
CA GLU A 31 12.28 6.18 -5.49
C GLU A 31 11.72 4.80 -5.15
N SER A 32 10.73 4.73 -4.26
CA SER A 32 10.00 3.51 -3.95
C SER A 32 9.24 2.96 -5.18
N ILE A 33 8.49 3.81 -5.88
CA ILE A 33 7.80 3.43 -7.12
C ILE A 33 8.79 2.92 -8.16
N LEU A 34 9.91 3.62 -8.34
CA LEU A 34 10.93 3.25 -9.32
C LEU A 34 11.68 1.97 -8.90
N ALA A 35 11.90 1.74 -7.61
CA ALA A 35 12.48 0.50 -7.11
C ALA A 35 11.60 -0.70 -7.41
N GLU A 36 10.27 -0.60 -7.25
CA GLU A 36 9.34 -1.68 -7.59
C GLU A 36 9.17 -1.88 -9.08
N MET A 37 9.07 -0.80 -9.86
CA MET A 37 9.06 -0.91 -11.31
C MET A 37 10.36 -1.56 -11.81
N GLY A 38 11.49 -1.23 -11.17
CA GLY A 38 12.78 -1.87 -11.40
C GLY A 38 12.80 -3.34 -10.96
N GLY A 39 12.20 -3.69 -9.81
CA GLY A 39 12.10 -5.05 -9.29
C GLY A 39 11.19 -5.94 -10.14
N LEU A 40 10.00 -5.48 -10.51
CA LEU A 40 9.10 -6.14 -11.44
C LEU A 40 9.72 -6.27 -12.84
N GLY A 41 10.43 -5.23 -13.29
CA GLY A 41 11.22 -5.26 -14.52
C GLY A 41 12.36 -6.27 -14.46
N PHE A 42 13.04 -6.37 -13.31
CA PHE A 42 14.14 -7.30 -13.07
C PHE A 42 13.65 -8.74 -12.97
N ILE A 43 12.54 -9.00 -12.28
CA ILE A 43 11.87 -10.31 -12.29
C ILE A 43 11.49 -10.69 -13.72
N GLY A 44 10.99 -9.73 -14.51
CA GLY A 44 10.74 -9.93 -15.94
C GLY A 44 11.96 -10.29 -16.74
N LEU A 45 13.05 -9.58 -16.51
CA LEU A 45 14.31 -9.80 -17.20
C LEU A 45 14.94 -11.13 -16.77
N LEU A 46 14.82 -11.50 -15.49
CA LEU A 46 15.20 -12.82 -14.96
C LEU A 46 14.34 -13.90 -15.60
N LEU A 47 13.02 -13.75 -15.67
CA LEU A 47 12.16 -14.71 -16.37
C LEU A 47 12.55 -14.80 -17.85
N GLN A 48 12.76 -13.70 -18.55
CA GLN A 48 13.16 -13.68 -19.96
C GLN A 48 14.58 -14.23 -20.22
N THR A 49 15.48 -14.26 -19.22
CA THR A 49 16.84 -14.77 -19.38
C THR A 49 17.00 -16.19 -18.82
N PHE A 50 16.42 -16.44 -17.66
CA PHE A 50 16.42 -17.73 -16.96
C PHE A 50 15.50 -18.73 -17.65
N ALA A 51 14.32 -18.33 -18.11
CA ALA A 51 13.37 -19.27 -18.70
C ALA A 51 13.87 -19.87 -20.03
N PRO A 52 14.49 -19.10 -20.95
CA PRO A 52 15.16 -19.70 -22.11
C PRO A 52 16.41 -20.52 -21.75
N ALA A 53 17.17 -20.11 -20.72
CA ALA A 53 18.38 -20.81 -20.30
C ALA A 53 18.09 -22.15 -19.60
N ASN A 54 16.93 -22.27 -18.96
CA ASN A 54 16.48 -23.47 -18.24
C ASN A 54 15.25 -24.10 -18.89
N ARG A 55 15.06 -23.86 -20.19
CA ARG A 55 13.89 -24.31 -20.95
C ARG A 55 13.64 -25.81 -20.78
N GLU A 56 14.68 -26.63 -20.90
CA GLU A 56 14.58 -28.09 -20.79
C GLU A 56 14.10 -28.55 -19.40
N PHE A 57 14.52 -27.87 -18.33
CA PHE A 57 14.03 -28.14 -16.97
C PHE A 57 12.57 -27.72 -16.80
N LEU A 58 12.21 -26.54 -17.30
CA LEU A 58 10.85 -26.02 -17.21
C LEU A 58 9.87 -26.84 -18.05
N GLU A 59 10.27 -27.29 -19.24
CA GLU A 59 9.51 -28.22 -20.09
C GLU A 59 9.33 -29.56 -19.38
N HIS A 60 10.38 -30.13 -18.79
CA HIS A 60 10.27 -31.38 -18.02
C HIS A 60 9.31 -31.24 -16.83
N LEU A 61 9.42 -30.13 -16.08
CA LEU A 61 8.53 -29.83 -14.97
C LEU A 61 7.08 -29.62 -15.44
N SER A 62 6.90 -28.92 -16.56
CA SER A 62 5.60 -28.64 -17.18
C SER A 62 4.93 -29.95 -17.64
N VAL A 63 5.66 -30.84 -18.31
CA VAL A 63 5.16 -32.16 -18.70
C VAL A 63 4.81 -33.00 -17.46
N GLN A 64 5.65 -32.95 -16.43
CA GLN A 64 5.41 -33.74 -15.21
C GLN A 64 4.16 -33.26 -14.44
N LEU A 65 3.90 -31.96 -14.40
CA LEU A 65 2.80 -31.37 -13.65
C LEU A 65 1.50 -31.27 -14.45
N PHE A 66 1.60 -30.97 -15.75
CA PHE A 66 0.49 -30.54 -16.59
C PHE A 66 0.34 -31.38 -17.87
N GLY A 67 1.30 -32.26 -18.17
CA GLY A 67 1.24 -33.13 -19.36
C GLY A 67 1.69 -32.47 -20.67
N GLU A 68 2.02 -31.18 -20.66
CA GLU A 68 2.40 -30.40 -21.83
C GLU A 68 3.66 -29.55 -21.58
N GLU A 69 4.48 -29.35 -22.60
CA GLU A 69 5.80 -28.71 -22.50
C GLU A 69 5.73 -27.18 -22.32
N GLU A 70 4.77 -26.50 -22.94
CA GLU A 70 4.77 -25.02 -23.07
C GLU A 70 3.94 -24.29 -22.00
N ILE A 71 3.06 -25.00 -21.28
CA ILE A 71 2.06 -24.41 -20.36
C ILE A 71 2.70 -23.54 -19.27
N LEU A 72 3.72 -24.06 -18.60
CA LEU A 72 4.38 -23.34 -17.52
C LEU A 72 5.04 -22.05 -18.03
N MET A 73 5.64 -22.10 -19.23
CA MET A 73 6.31 -20.96 -19.86
C MET A 73 5.32 -19.86 -20.25
N GLU A 74 4.22 -20.23 -20.93
CA GLU A 74 3.19 -19.28 -21.32
C GLU A 74 2.51 -18.65 -20.10
N THR A 75 2.26 -19.44 -19.07
CA THR A 75 1.69 -18.95 -17.80
C THR A 75 2.62 -17.91 -17.16
N PHE A 76 3.94 -18.17 -17.11
CA PHE A 76 4.89 -17.21 -16.55
C PHE A 76 4.96 -15.92 -17.35
N GLU A 77 4.97 -15.98 -18.69
CA GLU A 77 5.01 -14.81 -19.56
C GLU A 77 3.74 -13.96 -19.42
N PHE A 78 2.58 -14.62 -19.40
CA PHE A 78 1.30 -13.96 -19.16
C PHE A 78 1.28 -13.27 -17.79
N LEU A 79 1.61 -14.03 -16.73
CA LEU A 79 1.57 -13.54 -15.36
C LEU A 79 2.52 -12.35 -15.19
N HIS A 80 3.72 -12.43 -15.75
CA HIS A 80 4.69 -11.33 -15.73
C HIS A 80 4.16 -10.09 -16.46
N THR A 81 3.62 -10.25 -17.67
CA THR A 81 3.08 -9.12 -18.45
C THR A 81 1.91 -8.46 -17.74
N ALA A 82 1.00 -9.25 -17.19
CA ALA A 82 -0.17 -8.76 -16.47
C ALA A 82 0.22 -8.06 -15.15
N PHE A 83 1.12 -8.66 -14.34
CA PHE A 83 1.64 -8.00 -13.13
C PHE A 83 2.40 -6.72 -13.46
N PHE A 84 3.14 -6.68 -14.57
CA PHE A 84 3.82 -5.47 -15.00
C PHE A 84 2.81 -4.37 -15.34
N GLN A 85 1.81 -4.64 -16.18
CA GLN A 85 0.82 -3.64 -16.59
C GLN A 85 -0.01 -3.11 -15.40
N VAL A 86 -0.53 -4.01 -14.56
CA VAL A 86 -1.32 -3.62 -13.38
C VAL A 86 -0.43 -2.96 -12.33
N GLY A 87 0.78 -3.46 -12.12
CA GLY A 87 1.77 -2.87 -11.23
C GLY A 87 2.09 -1.44 -11.63
N VAL A 88 2.41 -1.21 -12.90
CA VAL A 88 2.63 0.15 -13.45
C VAL A 88 1.41 1.03 -13.23
N GLY A 89 0.20 0.55 -13.54
CA GLY A 89 -1.04 1.30 -13.32
C GLY A 89 -1.26 1.67 -11.85
N PHE A 90 -1.01 0.73 -10.93
CA PHE A 90 -1.08 0.96 -9.49
C PHE A 90 -0.06 2.01 -9.04
N PHE A 91 1.20 1.91 -9.48
CA PHE A 91 2.23 2.85 -9.09
C PHE A 91 1.96 4.26 -9.62
N VAL A 92 1.42 4.39 -10.83
CA VAL A 92 0.98 5.69 -11.36
C VAL A 92 -0.16 6.25 -10.50
N ALA A 93 -1.15 5.44 -10.13
CA ALA A 93 -2.24 5.88 -9.26
C ALA A 93 -1.76 6.26 -7.85
N ALA A 94 -0.88 5.46 -7.24
CA ALA A 94 -0.29 5.72 -5.95
C ALA A 94 0.57 7.00 -5.98
N GLY A 95 1.41 7.15 -7.01
CA GLY A 95 2.20 8.36 -7.25
C GLY A 95 1.32 9.59 -7.42
N ALA A 96 0.23 9.50 -8.17
CA ALA A 96 -0.75 10.59 -8.31
C ALA A 96 -1.43 10.92 -6.97
N MET A 97 -1.82 9.92 -6.17
CA MET A 97 -2.42 10.13 -4.85
C MET A 97 -1.45 10.82 -3.88
N VAL A 98 -0.18 10.41 -3.89
CA VAL A 98 0.85 11.03 -3.04
C VAL A 98 1.13 12.45 -3.54
N ALA A 99 1.23 12.67 -4.85
CA ALA A 99 1.40 13.99 -5.43
C ALA A 99 0.24 14.93 -5.06
N LEU A 100 -1.01 14.45 -5.12
CA LEU A 100 -2.19 15.18 -4.66
C LEU A 100 -2.15 15.44 -3.15
N GLY A 101 -1.72 14.45 -2.35
CA GLY A 101 -1.55 14.60 -0.91
C GLY A 101 -0.50 15.65 -0.56
N ILE A 102 0.61 15.68 -1.29
CA ILE A 102 1.68 16.67 -1.09
C ILE A 102 1.30 18.03 -1.65
N GLN A 103 0.56 18.11 -2.76
CA GLN A 103 -0.04 19.37 -3.20
C GLN A 103 -0.99 19.91 -2.12
N LYS A 104 -1.77 19.05 -1.46
CA LYS A 104 -2.62 19.45 -0.34
C LYS A 104 -1.82 19.89 0.88
N LEU A 105 -0.71 19.23 1.20
CA LEU A 105 0.21 19.70 2.25
C LEU A 105 0.84 21.05 1.88
N TYR A 106 1.25 21.24 0.64
CA TYR A 106 1.83 22.50 0.16
C TYR A 106 0.78 23.61 0.14
N GLU A 107 -0.47 23.32 -0.21
CA GLU A 107 -1.59 24.26 -0.06
C GLU A 107 -1.78 24.65 1.40
N ILE A 108 -1.65 23.71 2.34
CA ILE A 108 -1.70 24.00 3.78
C ILE A 108 -0.51 24.88 4.20
N GLU A 109 0.71 24.56 3.75
CA GLU A 109 1.95 25.30 4.06
C GLU A 109 1.96 26.71 3.43
N THR A 110 1.47 26.87 2.19
CA THR A 110 1.35 28.17 1.51
C THR A 110 0.28 29.05 2.19
N ILE A 111 -0.72 28.43 2.83
CA ILE A 111 -1.71 29.12 3.66
C ILE A 111 -1.10 29.52 5.02
N GLU A 112 -0.16 28.75 5.57
CA GLU A 112 0.63 29.12 6.76
C GLU A 112 1.59 30.30 6.46
N GLU A 113 2.16 30.37 5.25
CA GLU A 113 2.98 31.51 4.79
C GLU A 113 2.16 32.76 4.42
N LEU A 114 0.83 32.64 4.29
CA LEU A 114 -0.08 33.76 4.03
C LEU A 114 -0.32 34.62 5.30
N GLN A 115 0.73 35.41 5.59
CA GLN A 115 0.74 36.78 6.10
C GLN A 115 0.28 37.06 7.54
N VAL A 116 1.25 36.96 8.46
CA VAL A 116 1.41 37.93 9.54
C VAL A 116 2.34 39.04 9.05
N ASP A 117 1.83 40.26 8.93
CA ASP A 117 2.67 41.44 8.74
C ASP A 117 3.44 41.71 10.05
N LEU A 118 4.72 41.36 10.06
CA LEU A 118 5.64 41.49 11.21
C LEU A 118 5.77 42.93 11.73
N THR A 119 5.44 43.93 10.91
CA THR A 119 5.53 45.35 11.28
C THR A 119 4.24 45.89 11.89
N THR A 120 3.08 45.33 11.57
CA THR A 120 1.79 45.84 12.06
C THR A 120 1.07 44.89 13.02
N GLY A 121 1.47 43.62 13.07
CA GLY A 121 0.77 42.58 13.84
C GLY A 121 -0.64 42.27 13.29
N ALA A 122 -1.01 42.84 12.14
CA ALA A 122 -2.30 42.63 11.53
C ALA A 122 -2.28 41.32 10.73
N CYS A 123 -3.08 40.37 11.17
CA CYS A 123 -3.40 39.17 10.41
C CYS A 123 -4.62 39.52 9.53
N THR A 124 -4.46 39.60 8.21
CA THR A 124 -5.58 39.80 7.26
C THR A 124 -6.39 38.53 7.02
N VAL A 125 -6.30 37.58 7.96
CA VAL A 125 -7.02 36.32 7.95
C VAL A 125 -8.16 36.46 8.95
N THR A 126 -9.40 36.34 8.48
CA THR A 126 -10.59 36.45 9.35
C THR A 126 -10.50 35.44 10.51
N PRO A 127 -11.00 35.77 11.72
CA PRO A 127 -10.96 34.87 12.87
C PRO A 127 -11.54 33.47 12.60
N GLU A 128 -12.51 33.34 11.69
CA GLU A 128 -13.06 32.04 11.27
C GLU A 128 -12.10 31.19 10.44
N THR A 129 -11.11 31.81 9.79
CA THR A 129 -10.07 31.16 8.98
C THR A 129 -8.86 30.79 9.83
N LEU A 130 -8.51 31.66 10.81
CA LEU A 130 -7.42 31.45 11.77
C LEU A 130 -7.74 30.33 12.78
N ALA A 131 -9.01 30.22 13.22
CA ALA A 131 -9.47 29.18 14.14
C ALA A 131 -9.48 27.76 13.54
N ARG A 132 -9.15 27.59 12.25
CA ARG A 132 -9.08 26.27 11.61
C ARG A 132 -7.68 25.65 11.57
N TYR A 133 -6.59 26.40 11.80
CA TYR A 133 -5.31 25.93 11.27
C TYR A 133 -4.00 26.14 12.03
N LEU A 134 -3.90 26.68 13.27
CA LEU A 134 -2.57 26.83 13.88
C LEU A 134 -2.44 26.44 15.37
N PRO A 135 -1.47 25.54 15.71
CA PRO A 135 -0.68 25.59 16.92
C PRO A 135 0.61 26.41 16.69
N TYR A 136 0.91 27.33 17.60
CA TYR A 136 2.09 28.21 17.56
C TYR A 136 3.37 27.47 18.02
N ALA A 137 4.42 27.48 17.19
CA ALA A 137 5.81 27.24 17.61
C ALA A 137 6.68 28.44 17.17
N PRO A 138 7.75 28.82 17.91
CA PRO A 138 8.61 29.94 17.55
C PRO A 138 9.41 29.70 16.26
N GLN A 139 9.54 30.73 15.42
CA GLN A 139 10.19 30.70 14.09
C GLN A 139 11.60 30.07 14.06
N GLU A 140 12.42 30.33 15.08
CA GLU A 140 13.80 29.82 15.16
C GLU A 140 13.85 28.30 15.45
N GLN A 141 12.80 27.79 16.09
CA GLN A 141 12.59 26.36 16.32
C GLN A 141 11.97 25.72 15.08
N GLN A 142 11.13 26.45 14.34
CA GLN A 142 10.48 26.00 13.11
C GLN A 142 11.49 25.74 11.96
N GLU A 143 12.47 26.62 11.75
CA GLU A 143 13.51 26.42 10.71
C GLU A 143 14.45 25.25 11.06
N ARG A 144 14.83 25.09 12.34
CA ARG A 144 15.63 23.95 12.79
C ARG A 144 14.86 22.64 12.72
N THR A 145 13.60 22.64 13.15
CA THR A 145 12.72 21.47 13.07
C THR A 145 12.42 21.11 11.62
N GLN A 146 12.19 22.07 10.72
CA GLN A 146 12.08 21.80 9.28
C GLN A 146 13.36 21.20 8.72
N GLN A 147 14.52 21.80 8.96
CA GLN A 147 15.78 21.33 8.38
C GLN A 147 16.21 19.96 8.94
N ASN A 148 15.84 19.67 10.19
CA ASN A 148 15.99 18.34 10.80
C ASN A 148 14.96 17.33 10.30
N LEU A 149 13.68 17.72 10.09
CA LEU A 149 12.65 16.89 9.45
C LEU A 149 13.08 16.49 8.04
N TRP A 150 13.64 17.43 7.28
CA TRP A 150 14.11 17.20 5.92
C TRP A 150 15.33 16.27 5.86
N ASN A 151 16.15 16.28 6.91
CA ASN A 151 17.26 15.33 7.10
C ASN A 151 16.81 14.00 7.77
N GLU A 152 15.62 13.94 8.38
CA GLU A 152 15.00 12.73 8.98
C GLU A 152 14.16 11.94 7.98
N ILE A 153 13.38 12.63 7.15
CA ILE A 153 12.68 12.03 5.99
C ILE A 153 13.69 11.40 5.02
N ALA A 154 14.97 11.74 5.13
CA ALA A 154 16.08 10.95 4.64
C ALA A 154 16.23 9.59 5.37
N MET A 155 15.16 8.79 5.47
CA MET A 155 15.26 7.35 5.75
C MET A 155 16.42 6.77 4.94
N SER A 156 17.21 5.90 5.55
CA SER A 156 18.31 5.26 4.83
C SER A 156 17.77 4.56 3.58
N THR A 157 18.55 4.55 2.49
CA THR A 157 18.12 3.89 1.25
C THR A 157 17.76 2.42 1.48
N GLU A 158 18.35 1.76 2.47
CA GLU A 158 18.01 0.39 2.89
C GLU A 158 16.61 0.29 3.52
N GLU A 159 16.24 1.15 4.47
CA GLU A 159 14.89 1.16 5.06
C GLU A 159 13.80 1.50 4.02
N ARG A 160 14.16 2.32 3.02
CA ARG A 160 13.29 2.63 1.87
C ARG A 160 13.07 1.42 0.97
N VAL A 161 14.09 0.62 0.72
CA VAL A 161 13.98 -0.60 -0.08
C VAL A 161 13.16 -1.66 0.67
N GLU A 162 13.37 -1.80 1.98
CA GLU A 162 12.64 -2.77 2.80
C GLU A 162 11.13 -2.46 2.89
N LEU A 163 10.75 -1.18 2.88
CA LEU A 163 9.35 -0.74 2.81
C LEU A 163 8.62 -1.24 1.56
N VAL A 164 9.38 -1.64 0.56
CA VAL A 164 8.94 -1.72 -0.82
C VAL A 164 8.96 -3.18 -1.31
N GLU A 165 9.98 -3.96 -0.93
CA GLU A 165 10.13 -5.38 -1.29
C GLU A 165 8.90 -6.28 -1.02
N LEU A 166 8.32 -6.85 -2.07
CA LEU A 166 7.25 -7.86 -1.97
C LEU A 166 7.55 -8.89 -0.89
N SER A 167 6.72 -8.96 0.16
CA SER A 167 6.93 -9.93 1.22
C SER A 167 6.87 -11.33 0.60
N PRO A 168 7.87 -12.21 0.78
CA PRO A 168 7.82 -13.58 0.31
C PRO A 168 6.58 -14.34 0.81
N LEU A 169 6.02 -13.92 1.96
CA LEU A 169 4.78 -14.47 2.52
C LEU A 169 3.57 -14.24 1.61
N THR A 170 3.55 -13.15 0.85
CA THR A 170 2.46 -12.88 -0.10
C THR A 170 2.38 -13.97 -1.15
N TRP A 171 3.54 -14.43 -1.66
CA TRP A 171 3.62 -15.52 -2.64
C TRP A 171 3.15 -16.87 -2.09
N ILE A 172 3.40 -17.16 -0.81
CA ILE A 172 2.98 -18.42 -0.19
C ILE A 172 1.46 -18.62 -0.27
N TYR A 173 0.70 -17.53 -0.09
CA TYR A 173 -0.75 -17.57 -0.21
C TYR A 173 -1.22 -17.61 -1.66
N LEU A 174 -0.53 -16.86 -2.52
CA LEU A 174 -0.87 -16.65 -3.92
C LEU A 174 -0.71 -17.89 -4.78
N ILE A 175 0.44 -18.57 -4.66
CA ILE A 175 0.80 -19.69 -5.53
C ILE A 175 -0.25 -20.80 -5.48
N PRO A 176 -0.74 -21.26 -4.31
CA PRO A 176 -1.80 -22.27 -4.25
C PRO A 176 -3.10 -21.81 -4.92
N VAL A 177 -3.52 -20.55 -4.75
CA VAL A 177 -4.76 -20.04 -5.35
C VAL A 177 -4.63 -19.97 -6.87
N LEU A 178 -3.50 -19.46 -7.37
CA LEU A 178 -3.19 -19.43 -8.80
C LEU A 178 -3.11 -20.85 -9.39
N ALA A 179 -2.46 -21.77 -8.70
CA ALA A 179 -2.33 -23.16 -9.14
C ALA A 179 -3.70 -23.86 -9.21
N LEU A 180 -4.56 -23.67 -8.21
CA LEU A 180 -5.93 -24.20 -8.23
C LEU A 180 -6.75 -23.63 -9.37
N ALA A 181 -6.62 -22.34 -9.62
CA ALA A 181 -7.38 -21.69 -10.67
C ALA A 181 -6.88 -22.11 -12.07
N ASN A 182 -5.56 -22.18 -12.28
CA ASN A 182 -4.98 -22.76 -13.50
C ASN A 182 -5.37 -24.23 -13.69
N SER A 183 -5.53 -25.00 -12.60
CA SER A 183 -5.96 -26.40 -12.71
C SER A 183 -7.34 -26.56 -13.37
N ILE A 184 -8.21 -25.55 -13.28
CA ILE A 184 -9.52 -25.54 -13.96
C ILE A 184 -9.33 -25.32 -15.46
N ASP A 185 -8.50 -24.36 -15.84
CA ASP A 185 -8.18 -24.12 -17.26
C ASP A 185 -7.58 -25.40 -17.87
N LEU A 186 -6.61 -25.98 -17.20
CA LEU A 186 -5.92 -27.20 -17.65
C LEU A 186 -6.82 -28.44 -17.71
N SER A 187 -7.80 -28.57 -16.82
CA SER A 187 -8.75 -29.70 -16.90
C SER A 187 -9.70 -29.60 -18.10
N HIS A 188 -9.72 -28.48 -18.79
CA HIS A 188 -10.52 -28.21 -19.98
C HIS A 188 -9.65 -27.85 -21.19
N ASP A 189 -8.39 -28.30 -21.21
CA ASP A 189 -7.42 -28.09 -22.28
C ASP A 189 -7.15 -26.60 -22.59
N VAL A 190 -7.51 -25.68 -21.68
CA VAL A 190 -7.22 -24.25 -21.82
C VAL A 190 -5.84 -23.96 -21.27
N ILE A 191 -4.92 -23.57 -22.14
CA ILE A 191 -3.53 -23.27 -21.74
C ILE A 191 -3.43 -21.89 -21.11
N ASN A 192 -4.14 -20.90 -21.66
CA ASN A 192 -4.15 -19.53 -21.15
C ASN A 192 -5.40 -18.77 -21.61
N ALA A 193 -5.66 -17.60 -21.01
CA ALA A 193 -6.86 -16.80 -21.31
C ALA A 193 -6.95 -16.25 -22.75
N ASN A 194 -5.87 -16.33 -23.53
CA ASN A 194 -5.82 -15.93 -24.93
C ASN A 194 -5.83 -17.12 -25.91
N SER A 195 -5.92 -18.36 -25.43
CA SER A 195 -5.93 -19.53 -26.30
C SER A 195 -7.21 -19.55 -27.16
N PRO A 196 -7.18 -20.17 -28.35
CA PRO A 196 -8.37 -20.26 -29.22
C PRO A 196 -9.56 -20.96 -28.55
N ASN A 197 -9.29 -21.83 -27.58
CA ASN A 197 -10.27 -22.54 -26.80
C ASN A 197 -10.51 -21.96 -25.40
N ALA A 198 -10.02 -20.75 -25.10
CA ALA A 198 -10.13 -20.16 -23.76
C ALA A 198 -11.55 -20.16 -23.19
N PHE A 199 -12.57 -20.04 -24.04
CA PHE A 199 -13.98 -20.07 -23.63
C PHE A 199 -14.47 -21.42 -23.09
N GLU A 200 -13.74 -22.52 -23.32
CA GLU A 200 -14.07 -23.85 -22.81
C GLU A 200 -14.03 -23.93 -21.28
N SER A 201 -13.21 -23.10 -20.61
CA SER A 201 -13.16 -23.05 -19.15
C SER A 201 -14.09 -22.01 -18.51
N SER A 202 -14.74 -21.17 -19.32
CA SER A 202 -15.67 -20.16 -18.82
C SER A 202 -16.90 -20.77 -18.12
N GLY A 203 -17.22 -20.23 -16.94
CA GLY A 203 -18.29 -20.71 -16.06
C GLY A 203 -17.84 -21.80 -15.07
N PHE A 204 -16.68 -22.42 -15.28
CA PHE A 204 -16.17 -23.44 -14.37
C PHE A 204 -15.50 -22.88 -13.12
N PHE A 205 -15.00 -21.64 -13.13
CA PHE A 205 -14.39 -21.02 -11.94
C PHE A 205 -15.41 -20.70 -10.86
N PHE A 206 -16.67 -20.47 -11.24
CA PHE A 206 -17.78 -20.31 -10.32
C PHE A 206 -18.40 -21.65 -9.91
N SER A 207 -18.57 -22.58 -10.86
CA SER A 207 -19.20 -23.88 -10.57
C SER A 207 -18.30 -24.81 -9.74
N THR A 208 -16.99 -24.55 -9.73
CA THR A 208 -16.00 -25.34 -9.00
C THR A 208 -15.75 -24.79 -7.59
N PRO A 209 -16.19 -25.48 -6.51
CA PRO A 209 -16.13 -24.93 -5.14
C PRO A 209 -14.72 -24.57 -4.67
N TRP A 210 -13.71 -25.35 -5.05
CA TRP A 210 -12.33 -25.12 -4.62
C TRP A 210 -11.62 -23.97 -5.34
N ALA A 211 -12.20 -23.38 -6.40
CA ALA A 211 -11.72 -22.12 -6.95
C ALA A 211 -12.45 -20.91 -6.37
N ILE A 212 -13.78 -20.99 -6.24
CA ILE A 212 -14.56 -19.86 -5.74
C ILE A 212 -14.35 -19.63 -4.24
N LEU A 213 -14.26 -20.69 -3.41
CA LEU A 213 -14.12 -20.53 -1.96
C LEU A 213 -12.82 -19.82 -1.56
N PRO A 214 -11.62 -20.18 -2.07
CA PRO A 214 -10.42 -19.42 -1.79
C PRO A 214 -10.48 -17.99 -2.33
N SER A 215 -11.09 -17.77 -3.49
CA SER A 215 -11.25 -16.43 -4.06
C SER A 215 -12.10 -15.52 -3.17
N VAL A 216 -13.27 -16.01 -2.73
CA VAL A 216 -14.14 -15.33 -1.77
C VAL A 216 -13.41 -15.06 -0.46
N PHE A 217 -12.73 -16.07 0.09
CA PHE A 217 -11.97 -15.94 1.32
C PHE A 217 -10.87 -14.87 1.20
N THR A 218 -10.12 -14.86 0.10
CA THR A 218 -9.07 -13.87 -0.18
C THR A 218 -9.64 -12.47 -0.18
N VAL A 219 -10.71 -12.24 -0.95
CA VAL A 219 -11.31 -10.93 -1.13
C VAL A 219 -11.92 -10.44 0.17
N LEU A 220 -12.65 -11.28 0.90
CA LEU A 220 -13.22 -10.91 2.20
C LEU A 220 -12.14 -10.62 3.23
N SER A 221 -11.12 -11.47 3.34
CA SER A 221 -10.02 -11.29 4.27
C SER A 221 -9.27 -10.00 3.97
N SER A 222 -8.90 -9.76 2.70
CA SER A 222 -8.26 -8.51 2.27
C SER A 222 -9.11 -7.28 2.59
N SER A 223 -10.43 -7.36 2.38
CA SER A 223 -11.36 -6.26 2.65
C SER A 223 -11.41 -5.92 4.14
N VAL A 224 -11.63 -6.93 4.98
CA VAL A 224 -11.68 -6.76 6.43
C VAL A 224 -10.34 -6.24 6.94
N TRP A 225 -9.24 -6.78 6.43
CA TRP A 225 -7.89 -6.40 6.83
C TRP A 225 -7.52 -4.97 6.40
N GLY A 226 -7.93 -4.54 5.21
CA GLY A 226 -7.73 -3.18 4.72
C GLY A 226 -8.50 -2.15 5.53
N ILE A 227 -9.79 -2.42 5.79
CA ILE A 227 -10.64 -1.58 6.64
C ILE A 227 -10.05 -1.48 8.05
N TRP A 228 -9.61 -2.61 8.59
CA TRP A 228 -8.92 -2.69 9.87
C TRP A 228 -7.70 -1.78 9.93
N ASN A 229 -6.78 -1.91 8.98
CA ASN A 229 -5.54 -1.11 8.95
C ASN A 229 -5.87 0.38 8.87
N CYS A 230 -6.83 0.75 8.03
CA CYS A 230 -7.29 2.13 7.92
C CYS A 230 -7.90 2.64 9.23
N TRP A 231 -8.77 1.86 9.87
CA TRP A 231 -9.38 2.21 11.15
C TRP A 231 -8.32 2.37 12.25
N LYS A 232 -7.45 1.38 12.44
CA LYS A 232 -6.41 1.39 13.47
C LYS A 232 -5.50 2.62 13.33
N MET A 233 -4.97 2.87 12.13
CA MET A 233 -4.10 4.04 11.90
C MET A 233 -4.85 5.36 12.06
N THR A 234 -6.16 5.38 11.78
CA THR A 234 -7.00 6.57 12.03
C THR A 234 -7.16 6.82 13.54
N GLU A 235 -7.42 5.79 14.34
CA GLU A 235 -7.55 5.91 15.80
C GLU A 235 -6.25 6.37 16.45
N ILE A 236 -5.10 5.78 16.06
CA ILE A 236 -3.80 6.19 16.57
C ILE A 236 -3.49 7.64 16.17
N LYS A 237 -3.75 8.02 14.91
CA LYS A 237 -3.64 9.41 14.47
C LYS A 237 -4.47 10.35 15.35
N TYR A 238 -5.71 9.97 15.68
CA TYR A 238 -6.56 10.80 16.53
C TYR A 238 -6.03 10.98 17.96
N MET A 239 -5.22 10.05 18.46
CA MET A 239 -4.56 10.17 19.75
C MET A 239 -3.33 11.08 19.72
N LEU A 240 -2.69 11.18 18.56
CA LEU A 240 -1.45 11.95 18.37
C LEU A 240 -1.68 13.39 17.93
N LEU A 241 -2.74 13.67 17.17
CA LEU A 241 -2.99 15.01 16.66
C LEU A 241 -3.71 15.92 17.69
N PRO A 242 -3.26 17.18 17.84
CA PRO A 242 -4.00 18.21 18.56
C PRO A 242 -5.41 18.38 18.00
N ARG A 243 -6.36 18.80 18.85
CA ARG A 243 -7.76 18.94 18.45
C ARG A 243 -8.27 20.34 18.72
N LEU A 244 -9.08 20.86 17.82
CA LEU A 244 -9.84 22.08 18.08
C LEU A 244 -11.01 21.75 19.00
N GLY A 245 -11.02 22.35 20.18
CA GLY A 245 -12.10 22.26 21.15
C GLY A 245 -12.75 23.61 21.36
N ARG A 246 -13.97 23.62 21.93
CA ARG A 246 -14.53 24.85 22.49
C ARG A 246 -14.40 24.80 23.99
N THR A 247 -13.80 25.83 24.58
CA THR A 247 -13.68 25.95 26.03
C THR A 247 -15.05 26.26 26.60
N SER A 248 -15.54 25.39 27.50
CA SER A 248 -16.92 25.43 28.01
C SER A 248 -17.29 26.73 28.75
N SER A 249 -16.28 27.48 29.21
CA SER A 249 -16.47 28.73 29.95
C SER A 249 -16.55 29.98 29.08
N THR A 250 -15.89 30.02 27.92
CA THR A 250 -15.79 31.22 27.07
C THR A 250 -16.45 31.06 25.70
N GLY A 251 -16.66 29.82 25.24
CA GLY A 251 -17.15 29.53 23.90
C GLY A 251 -16.10 29.79 22.79
N GLU A 252 -14.90 30.21 23.15
CA GLU A 252 -13.77 30.40 22.24
C GLU A 252 -13.25 29.04 21.76
N VAL A 253 -12.77 29.03 20.52
CA VAL A 253 -12.11 27.86 19.93
C VAL A 253 -10.68 27.85 20.45
N ASP A 254 -10.29 26.77 21.12
CA ASP A 254 -8.96 26.58 21.69
C ASP A 254 -8.33 25.30 21.13
N VAL A 255 -7.01 25.29 21.04
CA VAL A 255 -6.24 24.12 20.61
C VAL A 255 -6.00 23.24 21.84
N LEU A 256 -6.72 22.14 21.92
CA LEU A 256 -6.53 21.15 22.96
C LEU A 256 -5.27 20.33 22.67
N ALA A 257 -4.51 20.06 23.73
CA ALA A 257 -3.39 19.13 23.70
C ALA A 257 -3.79 17.78 23.09
N ALA A 258 -2.81 17.07 22.52
CA ALA A 258 -3.06 15.76 21.95
C ALA A 258 -3.60 14.81 23.03
N PRO A 259 -4.59 13.95 22.72
CA PRO A 259 -5.16 13.04 23.72
C PRO A 259 -4.16 12.11 24.40
N ILE A 260 -3.02 11.81 23.75
CA ILE A 260 -1.92 11.03 24.35
C ILE A 260 -1.33 11.71 25.60
N ASP A 261 -1.35 13.05 25.66
CA ASP A 261 -0.81 13.83 26.79
C ASP A 261 -1.78 13.85 27.99
N VAL A 262 -3.04 13.51 27.76
CA VAL A 262 -4.08 13.46 28.80
C VAL A 262 -4.13 12.05 29.38
N LYS A 263 -3.48 11.87 30.55
CA LYS A 263 -3.33 10.56 31.24
C LYS A 263 -4.62 9.72 31.27
N GLY A 264 -5.76 10.32 31.62
CA GLY A 264 -7.04 9.61 31.70
C GLY A 264 -7.58 9.14 30.34
N LEU A 265 -7.32 9.87 29.25
CA LEU A 265 -7.71 9.43 27.91
C LEU A 265 -6.77 8.34 27.40
N ARG A 266 -5.47 8.49 27.67
CA ARG A 266 -4.45 7.50 27.32
C ARG A 266 -4.69 6.15 27.98
N GLU A 267 -4.98 6.11 29.29
CA GLU A 267 -5.24 4.86 30.03
C GLU A 267 -6.51 4.12 29.56
N ASN A 268 -7.48 4.85 29.01
CA ASN A 268 -8.72 4.29 28.49
C ASN A 268 -8.65 3.94 27.00
N PHE A 269 -7.59 4.34 26.30
CA PHE A 269 -7.43 4.07 24.88
C PHE A 269 -7.03 2.61 24.67
N ASN A 270 -7.85 1.87 23.92
CA ASN A 270 -7.54 0.51 23.51
C ASN A 270 -7.75 0.38 22.00
N SER A 271 -6.65 0.35 21.27
CA SER A 271 -6.67 0.16 19.82
C SER A 271 -6.71 -1.31 19.41
N SER A 272 -6.69 -2.26 20.35
CA SER A 272 -6.64 -3.71 20.12
C SER A 272 -7.92 -4.39 20.61
N PRO A 273 -9.03 -4.33 19.84
CA PRO A 273 -10.25 -5.06 20.17
C PRO A 273 -9.97 -6.56 20.28
N SER A 274 -10.78 -7.25 21.10
CA SER A 274 -10.57 -8.63 21.55
C SER A 274 -10.33 -9.64 20.43
N TRP A 275 -10.93 -9.43 19.25
CA TRP A 275 -10.80 -10.36 18.14
C TRP A 275 -9.46 -10.26 17.39
N VAL A 276 -8.69 -9.17 17.57
CA VAL A 276 -7.35 -9.01 16.95
C VAL A 276 -6.20 -9.10 17.94
N GLN A 277 -6.47 -8.98 19.23
CA GLN A 277 -5.44 -9.26 20.24
C GLN A 277 -4.68 -10.57 19.98
N PRO A 278 -5.32 -11.70 19.59
CA PRO A 278 -4.59 -12.93 19.29
C PRO A 278 -3.63 -12.81 18.11
N LEU A 279 -3.99 -11.99 17.11
CA LEU A 279 -3.18 -11.79 15.92
C LEU A 279 -2.00 -10.85 16.23
N GLU A 280 -2.26 -9.69 16.85
CA GLU A 280 -1.19 -8.78 17.28
C GLU A 280 -0.22 -9.43 18.26
N ALA A 281 -0.71 -10.34 19.13
CA ALA A 281 0.12 -11.10 20.05
C ALA A 281 1.20 -11.94 19.36
N LEU A 282 1.00 -12.35 18.10
CA LEU A 282 2.01 -13.11 17.34
C LEU A 282 3.27 -12.28 17.05
N TRP A 283 3.14 -10.95 17.01
CA TRP A 283 4.24 -10.02 16.73
C TRP A 283 4.51 -9.05 17.88
N ALA A 284 3.87 -9.26 19.04
CA ALA A 284 3.94 -8.34 20.17
C ALA A 284 5.38 -8.19 20.68
N LYS A 285 5.78 -6.92 20.86
CA LYS A 285 6.94 -6.55 21.67
C LYS A 285 6.47 -5.68 22.83
N PRO A 286 7.03 -5.82 24.04
CA PRO A 286 6.66 -4.97 25.17
C PRO A 286 6.78 -3.49 24.80
N ALA A 287 5.75 -2.70 25.10
CA ALA A 287 5.78 -1.25 24.88
C ALA A 287 6.82 -0.60 25.79
N VAL A 288 7.72 0.19 25.20
CA VAL A 288 8.79 0.91 25.90
C VAL A 288 8.37 2.35 26.16
N THR A 289 7.68 2.96 25.19
CA THR A 289 7.22 4.36 25.25
C THR A 289 5.70 4.44 25.42
N ASP A 290 5.19 5.63 25.77
CA ASP A 290 3.74 5.89 25.76
C ASP A 290 3.16 5.87 24.33
N TYR A 291 4.01 6.12 23.32
CA TYR A 291 3.66 6.02 21.91
C TYR A 291 3.43 4.55 21.51
N ASP A 292 4.33 3.64 21.90
CA ASP A 292 4.21 2.19 21.64
C ASP A 292 2.90 1.62 22.18
N ARG A 293 2.44 2.15 23.32
CA ARG A 293 1.17 1.73 23.95
C ARG A 293 -0.04 2.06 23.08
N LEU A 294 0.04 3.04 22.18
CA LEU A 294 -1.04 3.33 21.24
C LEU A 294 -1.29 2.20 20.25
N PHE A 295 -0.31 1.33 19.98
CA PHE A 295 -0.52 0.15 19.15
C PHE A 295 -1.16 -1.03 19.90
N GLY A 296 -1.41 -0.87 21.20
CA GLY A 296 -2.05 -1.88 22.04
C GLY A 296 -1.17 -3.11 22.21
N MET A 297 -1.66 -4.29 21.80
CA MET A 297 -0.93 -5.55 22.01
C MET A 297 0.35 -5.65 21.18
N ALA A 298 0.42 -4.98 20.02
CA ALA A 298 1.65 -4.97 19.21
C ALA A 298 2.81 -4.26 19.92
N GLY A 299 2.51 -3.28 20.78
CA GLY A 299 3.49 -2.50 21.54
C GLY A 299 4.57 -1.90 20.65
N ALA A 300 5.84 -2.14 21.00
CA ALA A 300 6.99 -1.60 20.28
C ALA A 300 7.18 -2.18 18.86
N ALA A 301 6.46 -3.24 18.48
CA ALA A 301 6.45 -3.74 17.10
C ALA A 301 5.36 -3.08 16.24
N GLY A 302 4.57 -2.16 16.81
CA GLY A 302 3.38 -1.62 16.19
C GLY A 302 3.65 -1.01 14.81
N LEU A 303 4.62 -0.09 14.73
CA LEU A 303 4.94 0.61 13.49
C LEU A 303 5.30 -0.38 12.36
N ASP A 304 6.25 -1.28 12.60
CA ASP A 304 6.68 -2.30 11.65
C ASP A 304 5.55 -3.25 11.25
N LEU A 305 4.74 -3.68 12.23
CA LEU A 305 3.62 -4.58 11.99
C LEU A 305 2.60 -3.96 11.04
N TYR A 306 2.20 -2.71 11.28
CA TYR A 306 1.19 -2.05 10.44
C TYR A 306 1.72 -1.65 9.08
N ARG A 307 3.01 -1.29 8.98
CA ARG A 307 3.71 -1.10 7.70
C ARG A 307 3.60 -2.34 6.82
N ASN A 308 4.02 -3.49 7.36
CA ASN A 308 3.98 -4.77 6.66
C ASN A 308 2.54 -5.22 6.38
N SER A 309 1.61 -4.96 7.30
CA SER A 309 0.19 -5.27 7.16
C SER A 309 -0.47 -4.51 5.99
N ILE A 310 -0.22 -3.20 5.88
CA ILE A 310 -0.74 -2.36 4.78
C ILE A 310 -0.15 -2.83 3.44
N LYS A 311 1.14 -3.16 3.43
CA LYS A 311 1.85 -3.69 2.27
C LYS A 311 1.25 -5.02 1.78
N ILE A 312 1.07 -5.99 2.68
CA ILE A 312 0.45 -7.29 2.36
C ILE A 312 -0.95 -7.09 1.78
N GLN A 313 -1.77 -6.23 2.41
CA GLN A 313 -3.12 -5.96 1.91
C GLN A 313 -3.11 -5.33 0.50
N SER A 314 -2.23 -4.37 0.26
CA SER A 314 -2.11 -3.73 -1.06
C SER A 314 -1.73 -4.76 -2.12
N TRP A 315 -0.78 -5.64 -1.83
CA TRP A 315 -0.37 -6.71 -2.75
C TRP A 315 -1.46 -7.76 -2.98
N LEU A 316 -2.26 -8.09 -1.98
CA LEU A 316 -3.43 -8.96 -2.15
C LEU A 316 -4.46 -8.33 -3.10
N CYS A 317 -4.71 -7.03 -3.00
CA CYS A 317 -5.60 -6.35 -3.94
C CYS A 317 -5.03 -6.32 -5.37
N ILE A 318 -3.75 -5.98 -5.54
CA ILE A 318 -3.09 -5.97 -6.85
C ILE A 318 -3.19 -7.35 -7.50
N THR A 319 -2.91 -8.39 -6.72
CA THR A 319 -3.03 -9.78 -7.12
C THR A 319 -4.42 -10.14 -7.61
N ASN A 320 -5.46 -9.79 -6.84
CA ASN A 320 -6.83 -10.08 -7.22
C ASN A 320 -7.21 -9.38 -8.53
N ILE A 321 -6.73 -8.14 -8.74
CA ILE A 321 -6.97 -7.39 -9.97
C ILE A 321 -6.24 -8.03 -11.14
N VAL A 322 -4.96 -8.37 -10.99
CA VAL A 322 -4.18 -9.05 -12.02
C VAL A 322 -4.87 -10.36 -12.37
N PHE A 323 -5.09 -11.22 -11.40
CA PHE A 323 -5.57 -12.56 -11.65
C PHE A 323 -7.02 -12.56 -12.19
N PHE A 324 -7.97 -12.05 -11.41
CA PHE A 324 -9.38 -12.06 -11.82
C PHE A 324 -9.65 -11.12 -13.00
N GLY A 325 -8.99 -9.96 -13.02
CA GLY A 325 -9.23 -8.91 -14.01
C GLY A 325 -8.53 -9.13 -15.34
N THR A 326 -7.51 -9.99 -15.43
CA THR A 326 -6.87 -10.32 -16.71
C THR A 326 -7.18 -11.72 -17.23
N GLN A 327 -7.43 -12.71 -16.35
CA GLN A 327 -7.71 -14.07 -16.79
C GLN A 327 -9.20 -14.38 -16.91
N ILE A 328 -9.99 -14.10 -15.87
CA ILE A 328 -11.39 -14.55 -15.80
C ILE A 328 -12.31 -13.54 -16.47
N VAL A 329 -12.29 -12.29 -16.00
CA VAL A 329 -13.25 -11.25 -16.43
C VAL A 329 -13.20 -10.96 -17.93
N PRO A 330 -12.03 -10.73 -18.57
CA PRO A 330 -11.98 -10.45 -20.00
C PRO A 330 -12.40 -11.64 -20.85
N ARG A 331 -12.01 -12.86 -20.46
CA ARG A 331 -12.37 -14.11 -21.12
C ARG A 331 -13.88 -14.28 -21.13
N ASP A 332 -14.52 -14.21 -19.97
CA ASP A 332 -15.97 -14.42 -19.84
C ASP A 332 -16.76 -13.32 -20.54
N LEU A 333 -16.31 -12.07 -20.44
CA LEU A 333 -16.89 -10.96 -21.18
C LEU A 333 -16.77 -11.18 -22.70
N GLY A 334 -15.61 -11.66 -23.16
CA GLY A 334 -15.37 -12.03 -24.55
C GLY A 334 -16.29 -13.15 -25.03
N ALA A 335 -16.50 -14.18 -24.20
CA ALA A 335 -17.42 -15.29 -24.50
C ALA A 335 -18.87 -14.80 -24.66
N ILE A 336 -19.35 -13.93 -23.76
CA ILE A 336 -20.69 -13.33 -23.85
C ILE A 336 -20.84 -12.47 -25.10
N LEU A 337 -19.88 -11.59 -25.37
CA LEU A 337 -19.94 -10.65 -26.49
C LEU A 337 -19.84 -11.34 -27.85
N SER A 338 -19.09 -12.42 -27.95
CA SER A 338 -18.95 -13.21 -29.18
C SER A 338 -20.05 -14.26 -29.36
N GLY A 339 -20.83 -14.56 -28.32
CA GLY A 339 -21.79 -15.67 -28.34
C GLY A 339 -21.10 -17.03 -28.50
N ALA A 340 -19.87 -17.16 -27.99
CA ALA A 340 -19.10 -18.38 -28.07
C ALA A 340 -19.76 -19.54 -27.30
N GLN A 341 -19.50 -20.76 -27.76
CA GLN A 341 -19.80 -21.95 -26.97
C GLN A 341 -18.83 -21.99 -25.79
N VAL A 342 -19.38 -22.08 -24.58
CA VAL A 342 -18.60 -22.15 -23.33
C VAL A 342 -18.79 -23.49 -22.65
N GLY A 343 -17.89 -23.84 -21.73
CA GLY A 343 -17.96 -25.08 -20.97
C GLY A 343 -19.17 -25.20 -20.06
N ALA A 344 -19.48 -24.14 -19.32
CA ALA A 344 -20.58 -24.12 -18.35
C ALA A 344 -21.49 -22.88 -18.52
N PRO A 345 -22.37 -22.86 -19.55
CA PRO A 345 -23.12 -21.67 -19.94
C PRO A 345 -24.08 -21.15 -18.87
N GLU A 346 -24.61 -22.02 -18.01
CA GLU A 346 -25.50 -21.65 -16.91
C GLU A 346 -24.80 -20.83 -15.81
N TYR A 347 -23.46 -20.91 -15.71
CA TYR A 347 -22.67 -20.20 -14.70
C TYR A 347 -21.91 -19.00 -15.26
N LEU A 348 -21.73 -18.89 -16.58
CA LEU A 348 -20.95 -17.83 -17.24
C LEU A 348 -21.27 -16.42 -16.72
N THR A 349 -22.55 -16.03 -16.73
CA THR A 349 -22.95 -14.68 -16.29
C THR A 349 -22.69 -14.47 -14.79
N ILE A 350 -22.90 -15.50 -13.97
CA ILE A 350 -22.70 -15.43 -12.53
C ILE A 350 -21.20 -15.34 -12.20
N GLU A 351 -20.37 -16.09 -12.92
CA GLU A 351 -18.90 -16.03 -12.85
C GLU A 351 -18.40 -14.62 -13.15
N LEU A 352 -18.78 -14.06 -14.30
CA LEU A 352 -18.41 -12.70 -14.70
C LEU A 352 -18.81 -11.67 -13.65
N LEU A 353 -20.05 -11.73 -13.15
CA LEU A 353 -20.53 -10.79 -12.13
C LEU A 353 -19.76 -10.95 -10.81
N THR A 354 -19.48 -12.19 -10.40
CA THR A 354 -18.79 -12.48 -9.14
C THR A 354 -17.34 -12.01 -9.18
N TYR A 355 -16.56 -12.49 -10.14
CA TYR A 355 -15.15 -12.11 -10.27
C TYR A 355 -14.99 -10.64 -10.70
N GLY A 356 -15.89 -10.11 -11.53
CA GLY A 356 -15.97 -8.68 -11.83
C GLY A 356 -16.17 -7.84 -10.57
N SER A 357 -17.06 -8.26 -9.66
CA SER A 357 -17.25 -7.56 -8.38
C SER A 357 -16.01 -7.62 -7.49
N PHE A 358 -15.25 -8.73 -7.52
CA PHE A 358 -13.99 -8.86 -6.77
C PHE A 358 -12.91 -7.90 -7.29
N VAL A 359 -12.81 -7.75 -8.62
CA VAL A 359 -11.90 -6.79 -9.25
C VAL A 359 -12.28 -5.36 -8.85
N VAL A 360 -13.57 -5.00 -8.97
CA VAL A 360 -14.07 -3.68 -8.57
C VAL A 360 -13.80 -3.40 -7.10
N LEU A 361 -14.09 -4.36 -6.21
CA LEU A 361 -13.86 -4.19 -4.78
C LEU A 361 -12.36 -4.03 -4.44
N SER A 362 -11.49 -4.79 -5.12
CA SER A 362 -10.03 -4.68 -4.96
C SER A 362 -9.51 -3.33 -5.46
N LEU A 363 -10.06 -2.81 -6.57
CA LEU A 363 -9.76 -1.47 -7.06
C LEU A 363 -10.20 -0.39 -6.07
N LEU A 364 -11.41 -0.48 -5.53
CA LEU A 364 -11.90 0.46 -4.51
C LEU A 364 -10.99 0.46 -3.26
N GLN A 365 -10.50 -0.71 -2.85
CA GLN A 365 -9.56 -0.81 -1.73
C GLN A 365 -8.24 -0.10 -2.05
N LEU A 366 -7.64 -0.36 -3.22
CA LEU A 366 -6.38 0.28 -3.62
C LEU A 366 -6.51 1.78 -3.83
N LEU A 367 -7.67 2.27 -4.27
CA LEU A 367 -7.87 3.69 -4.55
C LEU A 367 -8.22 4.49 -3.28
N PHE A 368 -8.95 3.90 -2.34
CA PHE A 368 -9.51 4.66 -1.21
C PHE A 368 -9.03 4.18 0.16
N VAL A 369 -8.86 2.87 0.36
CA VAL A 369 -8.58 2.30 1.68
C VAL A 369 -7.08 2.24 1.93
N SER A 370 -6.31 1.62 1.04
CA SER A 370 -4.86 1.47 1.16
C SER A 370 -4.13 2.83 1.22
N PRO A 371 -4.43 3.82 0.36
CA PRO A 371 -3.76 5.12 0.41
C PRO A 371 -4.05 5.88 1.70
N ARG A 372 -5.29 5.77 2.22
CA ARG A 372 -5.66 6.40 3.49
C ARG A 372 -4.97 5.74 4.68
N ALA A 373 -4.91 4.41 4.69
CA ALA A 373 -4.18 3.67 5.73
C ALA A 373 -2.69 4.03 5.70
N PHE A 374 -2.09 4.04 4.51
CA PHE A 374 -0.69 4.42 4.30
C PHE A 374 -0.41 5.87 4.71
N TRP A 375 -1.26 6.82 4.34
CA TRP A 375 -1.12 8.22 4.73
C TRP A 375 -1.16 8.40 6.25
N ASN A 376 -2.14 7.79 6.90
CA ASN A 376 -2.23 7.82 8.35
C ASN A 376 -1.00 7.18 8.99
N TYR A 377 -0.52 6.06 8.44
CA TYR A 377 0.71 5.41 8.89
C TYR A 377 1.92 6.34 8.80
N CYS A 378 2.13 7.00 7.65
CA CYS A 378 3.25 7.94 7.47
C CYS A 378 3.20 9.07 8.49
N LEU A 379 2.02 9.67 8.69
CA LEU A 379 1.85 10.73 9.68
C LEU A 379 2.13 10.24 11.10
N VAL A 380 1.63 9.06 11.45
CA VAL A 380 1.88 8.42 12.74
C VAL A 380 3.38 8.20 12.95
N ALA A 381 4.09 7.64 11.95
CA ALA A 381 5.53 7.41 11.97
C ALA A 381 6.34 8.71 12.16
N CYS A 382 6.03 9.76 11.38
CA CYS A 382 6.74 11.03 11.50
C CYS A 382 6.62 11.67 12.90
N LEU A 383 5.48 11.50 13.57
CA LEU A 383 5.29 12.03 14.92
C LEU A 383 6.09 11.26 15.99
N GLU A 384 6.39 9.98 15.77
CA GLU A 384 7.23 9.19 16.68
C GLU A 384 8.68 9.69 16.71
N GLU A 385 9.24 9.93 15.52
CA GLU A 385 10.61 10.39 15.34
C GLU A 385 10.82 11.77 15.98
N GLY A 386 9.87 12.68 15.75
CA GLY A 386 9.89 14.03 16.34
C GLY A 386 9.87 14.01 17.88
N VAL A 387 8.98 13.22 18.48
CA VAL A 387 8.87 13.10 19.95
C VAL A 387 10.11 12.46 20.57
N SER A 388 10.67 11.44 19.90
CA SER A 388 11.86 10.74 20.40
C SER A 388 13.09 11.65 20.48
N ARG A 389 13.24 12.59 19.54
CA ARG A 389 14.35 13.54 19.56
C ARG A 389 14.22 14.62 20.63
N GLU A 390 13.04 15.22 20.82
CA GLU A 390 12.85 16.20 21.90
C GLU A 390 13.14 15.60 23.29
N LEU A 391 12.76 14.33 23.49
CA LEU A 391 13.09 13.59 24.71
C LEU A 391 14.60 13.35 24.87
N LEU A 392 15.31 13.03 23.79
CA LEU A 392 16.77 12.85 23.82
C LEU A 392 17.50 14.17 24.06
N GLU A 393 17.07 15.26 23.44
CA GLU A 393 17.66 16.59 23.62
C GLU A 393 17.44 17.12 25.05
N SER A 394 16.22 16.99 25.60
CA SER A 394 15.95 17.37 26.99
C SER A 394 16.74 16.53 28.00
N CYS A 395 16.97 15.25 27.71
CA CYS A 395 17.82 14.37 28.53
C CYS A 395 19.32 14.70 28.41
N ALA A 396 19.79 15.19 27.26
CA ALA A 396 21.16 15.63 27.06
C ALA A 396 21.45 16.94 27.83
N VAL A 397 20.53 17.91 27.75
CA VAL A 397 20.64 19.19 28.47
C VAL A 397 20.63 19.00 29.99
N SER A 398 19.86 18.03 30.51
CA SER A 398 19.84 17.71 31.94
C SER A 398 21.16 17.13 32.46
N LYS A 399 22.05 16.59 31.60
CA LYS A 399 23.33 16.00 32.02
C LYS A 399 24.50 16.99 32.04
N GLU A 400 24.38 18.15 31.41
CA GLU A 400 25.42 19.18 31.42
C GLU A 400 25.21 20.24 32.52
N GLY A 401 24.07 20.20 33.21
CA GLY A 401 23.70 21.13 34.28
C GLY A 401 23.93 20.64 35.72
N GLY A 402 24.58 19.50 35.93
CA GLY A 402 24.93 18.97 37.26
C GLY A 402 26.33 18.39 37.26
#